data_AF-E1WZE9-F1
#
_entry.id   AF-E1WZE9-F1
#
_cell.length_a   1.000
_cell.length_b   1.000
_cell.length_c   1.000
_cell.angle_alpha   90.00
_cell.angle_beta   90.00
_cell.angle_gamma   90.00
#
_symmetry.space_group_name_H-M   'P 1'
#
loop_
_entity.id
_entity.type
_entity.pdbx_description
1 polymer ?
#
loop_
_entity_poly.entity_id
_entity_poly.type
_entity_poly.pdbx_seq_one_letter_code
_entity_poly.pdbx_strand_id
1 'polypeptide(L)'
;MTNKAQNLYEHLLSSFELPNYAVRRSVLNENMNSLLDREINCFSCSGLCCTFVSNSMQTDPVQTLELYLFLKDNNRWNDELIAELKEVIRNNRLDYEIQTGAGSMFRRTYTCPFYNKGPKGCSISPEWKPFGCLGFNAKSSGASEGSDCHSDLDLLQKREDLFEGREELANHYLKEKLDLYWDKLPMPVALLELNKKLISEEV
;
A
#
# COMPACT_ATOMS: atom_id res chain seq x y z
N MET A 1 -12.73 18.45 7.64
CA MET A 1 -11.47 17.68 7.67
C MET A 1 -11.36 16.63 6.56
N THR A 2 -12.40 15.91 6.12
CA THR A 2 -12.33 14.96 4.97
C THR A 2 -12.21 15.64 3.59
N ASN A 3 -12.49 16.94 3.52
CA ASN A 3 -12.66 17.66 2.26
C ASN A 3 -11.34 17.79 1.46
N LYS A 4 -10.19 18.06 2.11
CA LYS A 4 -8.92 18.26 1.38
C LYS A 4 -8.42 16.99 0.67
N ALA A 5 -8.38 15.86 1.38
CA ALA A 5 -7.92 14.59 0.80
C ALA A 5 -8.83 14.15 -0.36
N GLN A 6 -10.15 14.27 -0.18
CA GLN A 6 -11.12 13.95 -1.21
C GLN A 6 -10.98 14.87 -2.43
N ASN A 7 -10.87 16.18 -2.22
CA ASN A 7 -10.66 17.15 -3.31
C ASN A 7 -9.37 16.89 -4.08
N LEU A 8 -8.29 16.53 -3.39
CA LEU A 8 -7.04 16.16 -4.05
C LEU A 8 -7.27 14.94 -4.95
N TYR A 9 -7.90 13.89 -4.41
CA TYR A 9 -8.16 12.69 -5.20
C TYR A 9 -9.08 12.95 -6.40
N GLU A 10 -10.17 13.69 -6.22
CA GLU A 10 -11.08 14.10 -7.31
C GLU A 10 -10.37 14.95 -8.37
N HIS A 11 -9.43 15.80 -7.94
CA HIS A 11 -8.59 16.56 -8.87
C HIS A 11 -7.65 15.65 -9.67
N LEU A 12 -7.11 14.57 -9.07
CA LEU A 12 -6.33 13.57 -9.80
C LEU A 12 -7.17 12.88 -10.88
N LEU A 13 -8.40 12.48 -10.54
CA LEU A 13 -9.29 11.80 -11.48
C LEU A 13 -9.67 12.68 -12.66
N SER A 14 -9.91 13.97 -12.41
CA SER A 14 -10.40 14.92 -13.43
C SER A 14 -9.29 15.58 -14.23
N SER A 15 -8.27 16.13 -13.57
CA SER A 15 -7.24 16.97 -14.22
C SER A 15 -6.07 16.16 -14.78
N PHE A 16 -5.80 14.99 -14.21
CA PHE A 16 -4.72 14.10 -14.65
C PHE A 16 -5.25 12.84 -15.35
N GLU A 17 -6.58 12.77 -15.58
CA GLU A 17 -7.27 11.62 -16.15
C GLU A 17 -6.89 10.29 -15.49
N LEU A 18 -6.53 10.34 -14.20
CA LEU A 18 -6.11 9.18 -13.45
C LEU A 18 -7.30 8.23 -13.34
N PRO A 19 -7.21 6.98 -13.86
CA PRO A 19 -8.28 6.03 -13.66
C PRO A 19 -8.45 5.76 -12.15
N ASN A 20 -9.69 5.55 -11.71
CA ASN A 20 -9.96 5.34 -10.29
C ASN A 20 -9.24 4.10 -9.73
N TYR A 21 -9.15 4.03 -8.40
CA TYR A 21 -8.47 2.95 -7.66
C TYR A 21 -8.85 1.54 -8.13
N ALA A 22 -10.13 1.31 -8.47
CA ALA A 22 -10.65 0.00 -8.86
C ALA A 22 -10.16 -0.41 -10.25
N VAL A 23 -10.23 0.51 -11.22
CA VAL A 23 -9.72 0.29 -12.58
C VAL A 23 -8.22 0.00 -12.54
N ARG A 24 -7.46 0.77 -11.74
CA ARG A 24 -6.00 0.61 -11.62
C ARG A 24 -5.55 -0.69 -10.95
N ARG A 25 -6.43 -1.38 -10.24
CA ARG A 25 -6.20 -2.68 -9.59
C ARG A 25 -6.84 -3.85 -10.32
N SER A 26 -7.61 -3.60 -11.38
CA SER A 26 -8.39 -4.62 -12.11
C SER A 26 -7.56 -5.84 -12.49
N VAL A 27 -6.45 -5.66 -13.21
CA VAL A 27 -5.54 -6.74 -13.64
C VAL A 27 -5.06 -7.59 -12.46
N LEU A 28 -4.74 -6.97 -11.32
CA LEU A 28 -4.26 -7.66 -10.12
C LEU A 28 -5.40 -8.41 -9.42
N ASN A 29 -6.56 -7.78 -9.29
CA ASN A 29 -7.75 -8.36 -8.67
C ASN A 29 -8.31 -9.52 -9.51
N GLU A 30 -8.33 -9.39 -10.83
CA GLU A 30 -8.71 -10.46 -11.77
C GLU A 30 -7.80 -11.68 -11.61
N ASN A 31 -6.48 -11.47 -11.51
CA ASN A 31 -5.54 -12.55 -11.23
C ASN A 31 -5.79 -13.20 -9.86
N MET A 32 -6.01 -12.40 -8.82
CA MET A 32 -6.34 -12.96 -7.49
C MET A 32 -7.63 -13.79 -7.53
N ASN A 33 -8.66 -13.34 -8.24
CA ASN A 33 -9.90 -14.10 -8.41
C ASN A 33 -9.64 -15.40 -9.19
N SER A 34 -8.85 -15.35 -10.26
CA SER A 34 -8.45 -16.55 -10.99
C SER A 34 -7.64 -17.55 -10.14
N LEU A 35 -6.78 -17.06 -9.22
CA LEU A 35 -6.07 -17.90 -8.26
C LEU A 35 -7.02 -18.52 -7.24
N LEU A 36 -7.97 -17.73 -6.74
CA LEU A 36 -9.02 -18.20 -5.84
C LEU A 36 -9.86 -19.32 -6.47
N ASP A 37 -10.25 -19.18 -7.73
CA ASP A 37 -11.00 -20.20 -8.49
C ASP A 37 -10.20 -21.51 -8.67
N ARG A 38 -8.87 -21.43 -8.61
CA ARG A 38 -7.94 -22.57 -8.65
C ARG A 38 -7.56 -23.09 -7.26
N GLU A 39 -8.23 -22.61 -6.22
CA GLU A 39 -7.93 -22.94 -4.81
C GLU A 39 -6.49 -22.56 -4.39
N ILE A 40 -5.89 -21.56 -5.04
CA ILE A 40 -4.59 -20.99 -4.71
C ILE A 40 -4.84 -19.69 -3.94
N ASN A 41 -4.82 -19.77 -2.61
CA ASN A 41 -5.14 -18.63 -1.75
C ASN A 41 -4.49 -18.75 -0.38
N CYS A 42 -4.58 -17.67 0.38
CA CYS A 42 -4.01 -17.58 1.73
C CYS A 42 -5.04 -17.88 2.83
N PHE A 43 -6.24 -18.41 2.52
CA PHE A 43 -7.32 -18.57 3.49
C PHE A 43 -7.03 -19.62 4.58
N SER A 44 -6.04 -20.47 4.40
CA SER A 44 -5.59 -21.40 5.45
C SER A 44 -4.22 -21.01 6.03
N CYS A 45 -3.63 -19.90 5.56
CA CYS A 45 -2.28 -19.50 5.90
C CYS A 45 -2.24 -18.68 7.21
N SER A 46 -1.15 -18.83 7.96
CA SER A 46 -0.84 -18.04 9.14
C SER A 46 -0.42 -16.61 8.82
N GLY A 47 -0.18 -16.26 7.54
CA GLY A 47 0.05 -14.88 7.10
C GLY A 47 1.44 -14.30 7.39
N LEU A 48 2.49 -15.13 7.51
CA LEU A 48 3.87 -14.65 7.75
C LEU A 48 4.36 -13.59 6.75
N CYS A 49 3.85 -13.62 5.52
CA CYS A 49 4.15 -12.64 4.48
C CYS A 49 3.73 -11.20 4.85
N CYS A 50 2.79 -11.03 5.79
CA CYS A 50 2.33 -9.75 6.30
C CYS A 50 3.04 -9.32 7.59
N THR A 51 3.92 -10.16 8.16
CA THR A 51 4.62 -9.89 9.42
C THR A 51 6.05 -9.40 9.16
N PHE A 52 6.74 -8.98 10.23
CA PHE A 52 8.16 -8.59 10.18
C PHE A 52 9.10 -9.65 9.60
N VAL A 53 8.64 -10.90 9.46
CA VAL A 53 9.43 -11.99 8.84
C VAL A 53 9.71 -11.70 7.36
N SER A 54 8.77 -11.09 6.63
CA SER A 54 8.92 -10.92 5.17
C SER A 54 8.31 -9.64 4.60
N ASN A 55 7.42 -8.96 5.33
CA ASN A 55 6.75 -7.78 4.81
C ASN A 55 7.70 -6.58 4.79
N SER A 56 7.95 -6.03 3.60
CA SER A 56 8.71 -4.79 3.36
C SER A 56 7.94 -3.82 2.44
N MET A 57 6.61 -3.89 2.48
CA MET A 57 5.73 -3.15 1.57
C MET A 57 5.97 -1.64 1.63
N GLN A 58 5.94 -0.99 0.47
CA GLN A 58 6.01 0.47 0.34
C GLN A 58 4.86 0.96 -0.53
N THR A 59 4.42 2.20 -0.30
CA THR A 59 3.38 2.86 -1.07
C THR A 59 3.90 4.17 -1.63
N ASP A 60 3.44 4.55 -2.81
CA ASP A 60 3.64 5.89 -3.38
C ASP A 60 2.56 6.87 -2.87
N PRO A 61 2.68 8.19 -3.15
CA PRO A 61 1.70 9.18 -2.72
C PRO A 61 0.25 8.85 -3.10
N VAL A 62 0.01 8.41 -4.34
CA VAL A 62 -1.33 8.09 -4.83
C VAL A 62 -1.93 6.90 -4.08
N GLN A 63 -1.22 5.77 -3.96
CA GLN A 63 -1.67 4.60 -3.22
C GLN A 63 -1.89 4.92 -1.73
N THR A 64 -1.05 5.80 -1.17
CA THR A 64 -1.17 6.24 0.23
C THR A 64 -2.41 7.10 0.44
N LEU A 65 -2.72 8.02 -0.49
CA LEU A 65 -3.93 8.85 -0.44
C LEU A 65 -5.20 8.00 -0.51
N GLU A 66 -5.23 7.00 -1.40
CA GLU A 66 -6.36 6.08 -1.51
C GLU A 66 -6.57 5.28 -0.23
N LEU A 67 -5.49 4.70 0.32
CA LEU A 67 -5.58 3.96 1.56
C LEU A 67 -6.02 4.86 2.73
N TYR A 68 -5.54 6.11 2.77
CA TYR A 68 -5.96 7.09 3.76
C TYR A 68 -7.47 7.39 3.67
N LEU A 69 -7.99 7.63 2.46
CA LEU A 69 -9.42 7.84 2.22
C LEU A 69 -10.24 6.64 2.68
N PHE A 70 -9.85 5.42 2.28
CA PHE A 70 -10.49 4.19 2.76
C PHE A 70 -10.56 4.12 4.29
N LEU A 71 -9.44 4.41 4.98
CA LEU A 71 -9.39 4.38 6.43
C LEU A 71 -10.30 5.45 7.05
N LYS A 72 -10.39 6.64 6.44
CA LYS A 72 -11.29 7.71 6.90
C LYS A 72 -12.75 7.35 6.70
N ASP A 73 -13.13 6.91 5.50
CA ASP A 73 -14.51 6.60 5.14
C ASP A 73 -15.09 5.44 5.96
N ASN A 74 -14.22 4.54 6.42
CA ASN A 74 -14.59 3.43 7.28
C ASN A 74 -14.44 3.73 8.78
N ASN A 75 -14.18 4.98 9.19
CA ASN A 75 -13.95 5.39 10.59
C ASN A 75 -12.79 4.64 11.28
N ARG A 76 -11.78 4.24 10.51
CA ARG A 76 -10.61 3.49 10.98
C ARG A 76 -9.38 4.35 11.21
N TRP A 77 -9.36 5.57 10.66
CA TRP A 77 -8.32 6.55 10.98
C TRP A 77 -8.62 7.25 12.30
N ASN A 78 -8.13 6.67 13.39
CA ASN A 78 -8.35 7.12 14.76
C ASN A 78 -7.04 7.11 15.58
N ASP A 79 -7.11 7.56 16.83
CA ASP A 79 -5.93 7.67 17.70
C ASP A 79 -5.25 6.32 18.00
N GLU A 80 -6.04 5.23 18.06
CA GLU A 80 -5.53 3.88 18.24
C GLU A 80 -4.66 3.45 17.06
N LEU A 81 -5.17 3.58 15.83
CA LEU A 81 -4.40 3.30 14.63
C LEU A 81 -3.16 4.19 14.55
N ILE A 82 -3.27 5.49 14.83
CA ILE A 82 -2.12 6.40 14.82
C ILE A 82 -1.04 5.96 15.82
N ALA A 83 -1.43 5.51 17.01
CA ALA A 83 -0.51 4.98 18.01
C ALA A 83 0.17 3.69 17.53
N GLU A 84 -0.59 2.77 16.93
CA GLU A 84 -0.08 1.53 16.34
C GLU A 84 0.94 1.81 15.21
N LEU A 85 0.62 2.71 14.29
CA LEU A 85 1.52 3.11 13.20
C LEU A 85 2.85 3.65 13.76
N LYS A 86 2.80 4.53 14.77
CA LYS A 86 4.00 5.06 15.43
C LYS A 86 4.80 3.96 16.12
N GLU A 87 4.13 3.01 16.77
CA GLU A 87 4.79 1.87 17.41
C GLU A 87 5.49 0.98 16.39
N VAL A 88 4.83 0.64 15.27
CA VAL A 88 5.43 -0.14 14.17
C VAL A 88 6.67 0.57 13.62
N ILE A 89 6.59 1.88 13.39
CA ILE A 89 7.73 2.67 12.91
C ILE A 89 8.88 2.61 13.91
N ARG A 90 8.62 2.87 15.19
CA ARG A 90 9.64 2.88 16.25
C ARG A 90 10.30 1.52 16.42
N ASN A 91 9.51 0.46 16.54
CA ASN A 91 10.00 -0.89 16.82
C ASN A 91 10.84 -1.44 15.66
N ASN A 92 10.53 -1.02 14.43
CA ASN A 92 11.23 -1.48 13.23
C ASN A 92 12.19 -0.43 12.65
N ARG A 93 12.31 0.77 13.26
CA ARG A 93 13.16 1.88 12.80
C ARG A 93 12.91 2.28 11.34
N LEU A 94 11.63 2.34 10.94
CA LEU A 94 11.22 2.65 9.56
C LEU A 94 11.44 4.12 9.17
N ASP A 95 11.72 4.97 10.15
CA ASP A 95 12.01 6.40 10.04
C ASP A 95 13.49 6.70 9.72
N TYR A 96 14.34 5.68 9.60
CA TYR A 96 15.75 5.83 9.26
C TYR A 96 16.08 5.12 7.95
N GLU A 97 16.52 5.89 6.98
CA GLU A 97 17.10 5.36 5.75
C GLU A 97 18.52 4.85 6.02
N ILE A 98 18.79 3.62 5.61
CA ILE A 98 20.14 3.08 5.59
C ILE A 98 20.53 2.92 4.12
N GLN A 99 21.52 3.69 3.70
CA GLN A 99 22.13 3.50 2.39
C GLN A 99 22.92 2.20 2.40
N THR A 100 22.54 1.29 1.52
CA THR A 100 23.42 0.20 1.10
C THR A 100 24.28 0.73 -0.04
N GLY A 101 25.51 0.25 -0.17
CA GLY A 101 26.40 0.69 -1.25
C GLY A 101 25.73 0.61 -2.64
N ALA A 102 26.31 1.32 -3.62
CA ALA A 102 25.81 1.39 -5.00
C ALA A 102 24.41 2.05 -5.17
N GLY A 103 24.05 3.02 -4.32
CA GLY A 103 22.84 3.82 -4.51
C GLY A 103 21.54 3.07 -4.20
N SER A 104 21.62 1.95 -3.50
CA SER A 104 20.46 1.19 -3.04
C SER A 104 20.13 1.56 -1.59
N MET A 105 18.85 1.45 -1.21
CA MET A 105 18.43 1.63 0.18
C MET A 105 18.03 0.29 0.79
N PHE A 106 18.49 0.04 2.01
CA PHE A 106 18.06 -1.14 2.76
C PHE A 106 16.57 -1.03 3.10
N ARG A 107 15.77 -1.98 2.63
CA ARG A 107 14.36 -2.09 3.00
C ARG A 107 14.21 -2.90 4.27
N ARG A 108 13.72 -2.24 5.32
CA ARG A 108 13.39 -2.91 6.57
C ARG A 108 12.07 -3.67 6.46
N THR A 109 11.98 -4.78 7.18
CA THR A 109 10.73 -5.51 7.33
C THR A 109 9.96 -5.03 8.56
N TYR A 110 8.64 -5.19 8.55
CA TYR A 110 7.76 -4.81 9.64
C TYR A 110 6.44 -5.60 9.61
N THR A 111 5.78 -5.77 10.74
CA THR A 111 4.41 -6.32 10.73
C THR A 111 3.43 -5.26 10.25
N CYS A 112 2.68 -5.59 9.20
CA CYS A 112 1.66 -4.71 8.63
C CYS A 112 0.60 -4.36 9.69
N PRO A 113 0.28 -3.07 9.91
CA PRO A 113 -0.73 -2.64 10.90
C PRO A 113 -2.15 -3.08 10.54
N PHE A 114 -2.38 -3.53 9.31
CA PHE A 114 -3.69 -4.02 8.86
C PHE A 114 -3.77 -5.54 8.86
N TYR A 115 -2.72 -6.21 9.36
CA TYR A 115 -2.64 -7.65 9.43
C TYR A 115 -3.54 -8.20 10.54
N ASN A 116 -4.50 -9.03 10.17
CA ASN A 116 -5.30 -9.83 11.09
C ASN A 116 -4.65 -11.21 11.19
N LYS A 117 -4.44 -11.74 12.39
CA LYS A 117 -3.84 -13.08 12.52
C LYS A 117 -4.73 -14.16 11.90
N GLY A 118 -4.16 -14.93 10.95
CA GLY A 118 -4.80 -16.12 10.37
C GLY A 118 -5.45 -15.94 8.97
N PRO A 119 -6.38 -16.83 8.59
CA PRO A 119 -6.99 -17.01 7.26
C PRO A 119 -7.31 -15.77 6.43
N LYS A 120 -7.83 -14.72 7.07
CA LYS A 120 -8.40 -13.56 6.40
C LYS A 120 -7.50 -12.34 6.56
N GLY A 121 -6.20 -12.58 6.55
CA GLY A 121 -5.25 -11.82 7.34
C GLY A 121 -5.01 -10.36 6.98
N CYS A 122 -5.81 -9.73 6.13
CA CYS A 122 -5.75 -8.29 5.92
C CYS A 122 -7.15 -7.69 6.08
N SER A 123 -7.23 -6.63 6.87
CA SER A 123 -8.45 -5.86 7.09
C SER A 123 -8.74 -4.84 5.98
N ILE A 124 -7.86 -4.67 5.00
CA ILE A 124 -8.08 -3.80 3.83
C ILE A 124 -8.68 -4.63 2.70
N SER A 125 -9.74 -4.13 2.07
CA SER A 125 -10.33 -4.79 0.89
C SER A 125 -9.39 -4.70 -0.32
N PRO A 126 -9.41 -5.69 -1.23
CA PRO A 126 -8.46 -5.75 -2.36
C PRO A 126 -8.36 -4.46 -3.19
N GLU A 127 -9.49 -3.79 -3.43
CA GLU A 127 -9.59 -2.54 -4.18
C GLU A 127 -8.81 -1.35 -3.58
N TRP A 128 -8.39 -1.45 -2.32
CA TRP A 128 -7.67 -0.39 -1.61
C TRP A 128 -6.27 -0.83 -1.17
N LYS A 129 -5.92 -2.10 -1.39
CA LYS A 129 -4.58 -2.61 -1.06
C LYS A 129 -3.53 -1.98 -1.96
N PRO A 130 -2.29 -1.81 -1.46
CA PRO A 130 -1.15 -1.51 -2.32
C PRO A 130 -0.98 -2.54 -3.44
N PHE A 131 -0.50 -2.11 -4.61
CA PHE A 131 -0.30 -3.00 -5.76
C PHE A 131 0.61 -4.18 -5.43
N GLY A 132 1.71 -3.92 -4.72
CA GLY A 132 2.63 -4.96 -4.29
C GLY A 132 1.98 -6.02 -3.39
N CYS A 133 0.96 -5.66 -2.60
CA CYS A 133 0.21 -6.64 -1.80
C CYS A 133 -0.67 -7.54 -2.69
N LEU A 134 -1.21 -7.01 -3.78
CA LEU A 134 -2.07 -7.76 -4.70
C LEU A 134 -1.25 -8.61 -5.69
N GLY A 135 -0.03 -8.16 -6.02
CA GLY A 135 0.92 -8.91 -6.83
C GLY A 135 1.63 -10.04 -6.06
N PHE A 136 1.52 -10.07 -4.73
CA PHE A 136 2.18 -11.09 -3.91
C PHE A 136 1.23 -12.23 -3.56
N ASN A 137 1.37 -13.37 -4.23
CA ASN A 137 0.46 -14.51 -4.11
C ASN A 137 1.21 -15.85 -3.95
N ALA A 138 0.49 -16.86 -3.45
CA ALA A 138 0.94 -18.25 -3.46
C ALA A 138 1.07 -18.78 -4.91
N LYS A 139 2.06 -19.63 -5.18
CA LYS A 139 2.18 -20.34 -6.48
C LYS A 139 1.38 -21.63 -6.52
N SER A 140 1.31 -22.35 -5.41
CA SER A 140 0.60 -23.62 -5.30
C SER A 140 -0.56 -23.56 -4.32
N SER A 141 -1.53 -24.46 -4.51
CA SER A 141 -2.54 -24.72 -3.49
C SER A 141 -1.88 -25.28 -2.22
N GLY A 142 -2.48 -25.01 -1.07
CA GLY A 142 -1.99 -25.47 0.23
C GLY A 142 -0.74 -24.76 0.76
N ALA A 143 -0.28 -23.68 0.11
CA ALA A 143 0.83 -22.88 0.60
C ALA A 143 0.57 -22.38 2.03
N SER A 144 1.47 -22.71 2.95
CA SER A 144 1.41 -22.32 4.35
C SER A 144 2.68 -21.57 4.75
N GLU A 145 2.56 -20.72 5.77
CA GLU A 145 3.68 -20.00 6.38
C GLU A 145 4.56 -19.21 5.38
N GLY A 146 3.99 -18.80 4.23
CA GLY A 146 4.72 -18.06 3.21
C GLY A 146 5.76 -18.87 2.42
N SER A 147 5.80 -20.19 2.59
CA SER A 147 6.81 -21.08 1.99
C SER A 147 6.84 -21.07 0.46
N ASP A 148 5.73 -20.76 -0.20
CA ASP A 148 5.60 -20.73 -1.67
C ASP A 148 4.85 -19.47 -2.16
N CYS A 149 5.06 -18.35 -1.46
CA CYS A 149 4.50 -17.06 -1.86
C CYS A 149 5.59 -16.16 -2.47
N HIS A 150 5.23 -15.41 -3.50
CA HIS A 150 6.17 -14.55 -4.23
C HIS A 150 5.45 -13.38 -4.89
N SER A 151 6.22 -12.36 -5.24
CA SER A 151 5.76 -11.28 -6.09
C SER A 151 5.72 -11.73 -7.54
N ASP A 152 4.56 -11.61 -8.18
CA ASP A 152 4.39 -11.79 -9.62
C ASP A 152 4.82 -10.49 -10.33
N LEU A 153 6.10 -10.41 -10.69
CA LEU A 153 6.70 -9.20 -11.28
C LEU A 153 6.15 -8.92 -12.68
N ASP A 154 5.85 -9.95 -13.46
CA ASP A 154 5.30 -9.79 -14.81
C ASP A 154 3.88 -9.22 -14.75
N LEU A 155 3.07 -9.67 -13.80
CA LEU A 155 1.73 -9.13 -13.57
C LEU A 155 1.77 -7.67 -13.08
N LEU A 156 2.70 -7.35 -12.18
CA LEU A 156 2.91 -5.96 -11.71
C LEU A 156 3.34 -5.06 -12.87
N GLN A 157 4.30 -5.51 -13.71
CA GLN A 157 4.75 -4.76 -14.88
C GLN A 157 3.61 -4.54 -15.87
N LYS A 158 2.84 -5.59 -16.20
CA LYS A 158 1.67 -5.48 -17.10
C LYS A 158 0.69 -4.41 -16.62
N ARG A 159 0.52 -4.30 -15.30
CA ARG A 159 -0.35 -3.31 -14.68
C ARG A 159 0.29 -1.92 -14.73
N GLU A 160 1.59 -1.79 -14.47
CA GLU A 160 2.34 -0.53 -14.58
C GLU A 160 2.27 0.02 -16.00
N ASP A 161 2.53 -0.80 -17.03
CA ASP A 161 2.49 -0.40 -18.45
C ASP A 161 1.16 0.27 -18.87
N LEU A 162 0.04 -0.08 -18.21
CA LEU A 162 -1.28 0.48 -18.50
C LEU A 162 -1.52 1.87 -17.89
N PHE A 163 -0.84 2.20 -16.79
CA PHE A 163 -1.21 3.34 -15.94
C PHE A 163 -0.04 4.26 -15.54
N GLU A 164 1.21 3.82 -15.69
CA GLU A 164 2.42 4.48 -15.18
C GLU A 164 2.45 5.96 -15.56
N GLY A 165 2.29 6.31 -16.83
CA GLY A 165 2.38 7.71 -17.26
C GLY A 165 1.36 8.64 -16.56
N ARG A 166 0.16 8.16 -16.24
CA ARG A 166 -0.84 8.97 -15.50
C ARG A 166 -0.56 8.99 -14.00
N GLU A 167 -0.02 7.91 -13.47
CA GLU A 167 0.37 7.82 -12.06
C GLU A 167 1.59 8.63 -11.74
N GLU A 168 2.58 8.69 -12.62
CA GLU A 168 3.75 9.55 -12.46
C GLU A 168 3.33 11.01 -12.38
N LEU A 169 2.45 11.47 -13.29
CA LEU A 169 1.91 12.82 -13.26
C LEU A 169 1.12 13.09 -11.96
N ALA A 170 0.27 12.16 -11.55
CA ALA A 170 -0.52 12.29 -10.33
C ALA A 170 0.35 12.27 -9.05
N ASN A 171 1.35 11.39 -8.99
CA ASN A 171 2.31 11.34 -7.89
C ASN A 171 3.14 12.61 -7.83
N HIS A 172 3.64 13.09 -8.97
CA HIS A 172 4.39 14.34 -9.04
C HIS A 172 3.55 15.52 -8.54
N TYR A 173 2.30 15.64 -9.00
CA TYR A 173 1.38 16.66 -8.50
C TYR A 173 1.18 16.58 -6.99
N LEU A 174 0.92 15.40 -6.42
CA LEU A 174 0.76 15.26 -4.97
C LEU A 174 2.04 15.65 -4.22
N LYS A 175 3.22 15.28 -4.74
CA LYS A 175 4.50 15.65 -4.14
C LYS A 175 4.69 17.15 -4.10
N GLU A 176 4.45 17.84 -5.21
CA GLU A 176 4.57 19.30 -5.25
C GLU A 176 3.51 19.97 -4.38
N LYS A 177 2.26 19.52 -4.49
CA LYS A 177 1.12 20.16 -3.83
C LYS A 177 1.16 20.04 -2.32
N LEU A 178 1.68 18.93 -1.80
CA LEU A 178 1.78 18.64 -0.37
C LEU A 178 3.21 18.73 0.17
N ASP A 179 4.18 19.12 -0.66
CA ASP A 179 5.60 19.15 -0.31
C ASP A 179 6.08 17.81 0.28
N LEU A 180 5.81 16.71 -0.45
CA LEU A 180 6.25 15.36 -0.09
C LEU A 180 7.66 15.11 -0.63
N TYR A 181 8.59 14.83 0.28
CA TYR A 181 10.01 14.60 -0.04
C TYR A 181 10.30 13.20 -0.62
N TRP A 182 9.29 12.34 -0.78
CA TRP A 182 9.46 10.91 -1.02
C TRP A 182 8.69 10.42 -2.25
N ASP A 183 9.21 9.39 -2.91
CA ASP A 183 8.53 8.66 -3.99
C ASP A 183 7.79 7.42 -3.48
N LYS A 184 8.43 6.66 -2.59
CA LYS A 184 7.85 5.52 -1.90
C LYS A 184 8.35 5.49 -0.45
N LEU A 185 7.46 5.19 0.48
CA LEU A 185 7.81 4.96 1.89
C LEU A 185 7.17 3.68 2.39
N PRO A 186 7.71 3.05 3.46
CA PRO A 186 6.98 2.02 4.18
C PRO A 186 5.59 2.53 4.55
N MET A 187 4.56 1.73 4.26
CA MET A 187 3.16 2.17 4.36
C MET A 187 2.80 2.87 5.69
N PRO A 188 3.29 2.44 6.88
CA PRO A 188 3.02 3.16 8.12
C PRO A 188 3.59 4.59 8.15
N VAL A 189 4.80 4.78 7.61
CA VAL A 189 5.46 6.09 7.53
C VAL A 189 4.71 6.96 6.53
N ALA A 190 4.41 6.42 5.35
CA ALA A 190 3.69 7.13 4.29
C ALA A 190 2.35 7.70 4.79
N LEU A 191 1.56 6.90 5.49
CA LEU A 191 0.26 7.30 6.04
C LEU A 191 0.38 8.45 7.06
N LEU A 192 1.36 8.38 7.97
CA LEU A 192 1.56 9.44 8.96
C LEU A 192 2.09 10.73 8.33
N GLU A 193 3.04 10.63 7.38
CA GLU A 193 3.57 11.79 6.65
C GLU A 193 2.48 12.47 5.82
N LEU A 194 1.67 11.70 5.10
CA LEU A 194 0.55 12.24 4.34
C LEU A 194 -0.44 12.96 5.27
N ASN A 195 -0.82 12.33 6.39
CA ASN A 195 -1.74 12.95 7.34
C ASN A 195 -1.21 14.28 7.88
N LYS A 196 0.09 14.38 8.20
CA LYS A 196 0.72 15.64 8.65
C LYS A 196 0.53 16.75 7.63
N LYS A 197 0.78 16.48 6.33
CA LYS A 197 0.64 17.48 5.26
C LYS A 197 -0.81 17.85 4.96
N LEU A 198 -1.74 16.91 5.18
CA LEU A 198 -3.16 17.19 5.03
C LEU A 198 -3.71 18.11 6.12
N ILE A 199 -3.16 18.07 7.34
CA ILE A 199 -3.60 18.92 8.47
C ILE A 199 -2.78 20.23 8.61
N SER A 200 -1.56 20.29 8.09
CA SER A 200 -0.63 21.41 8.35
C SER A 200 -0.98 22.74 7.66
N GLU A 201 -1.97 22.77 6.78
CA GLU A 201 -2.42 23.98 6.07
C GLU A 201 -3.72 24.59 6.64
N GLU A 202 -4.20 24.09 7.79
CA GLU A 202 -5.36 24.68 8.50
C GLU A 202 -4.97 25.72 9.56
N VAL A 203 -3.75 26.29 9.50
CA VAL A 203 -3.27 27.37 10.40
C VAL A 203 -2.90 28.62 9.61
#